data_AF-A0A4R6JIL1-F1
#
_entry.id   AF-A0A4R6JIL1-F1
#
_cell.length_a   1.000
_cell.length_b   1.000
_cell.length_c   1.000
_cell.angle_alpha   90.00
_cell.angle_beta   90.00
_cell.angle_gamma   90.00
#
_symmetry.space_group_name_H-M   'P 1'
#
loop_
_entity.id
_entity.type
_entity.pdbx_description
1 polymer ?
#
loop_
_entity_poly.entity_id
_entity_poly.type
_entity_poly.pdbx_seq_one_letter_code
_entity_poly.pdbx_strand_id
1 'polypeptide(L)'
;MTGPLMDRASLHPAASRWIELWNGKQALGWDLHGTPVFRFKWAPAGLATRRQLRAMRMCPGGHEPYAVLVWRHGQRWAWLYRLDLAKPSRVPSPAQLNALDKAMEARRRCQLCGTVADYCIPTSDGRCVDCMTAPAYAPAA
;
A
#
# COMPACT_ATOMS: atom_id res chain seq x y z
N MET A 1 -19.26 -5.97 1.28
CA MET A 1 -18.99 -5.07 0.14
C MET A 1 -19.07 -3.66 0.68
N THR A 2 -17.95 -2.95 0.79
CA THR A 2 -17.96 -1.55 1.23
C THR A 2 -18.66 -0.73 0.15
N GLY A 3 -19.77 -0.09 0.50
CA GLY A 3 -20.48 0.81 -0.43
C GLY A 3 -19.58 1.95 -0.92
N PRO A 4 -20.01 2.69 -1.95
CA PRO A 4 -19.25 3.83 -2.43
C PRO A 4 -19.05 4.86 -1.30
N LEU A 5 -17.89 5.51 -1.29
CA LEU A 5 -17.55 6.51 -0.28
C LEU A 5 -18.52 7.71 -0.30
N MET A 6 -18.97 8.07 -1.51
CA MET A 6 -20.03 9.04 -1.76
C MET A 6 -20.90 8.51 -2.89
N ASP A 7 -22.21 8.72 -2.81
CA ASP A 7 -23.12 8.34 -3.87
C ASP A 7 -22.93 9.20 -5.13
N ARG A 8 -23.53 8.77 -6.22
CA ARG A 8 -23.35 9.40 -7.54
C ARG A 8 -23.96 10.80 -7.62
N ALA A 9 -25.02 11.10 -6.88
CA ALA A 9 -25.63 12.42 -6.87
C ALA A 9 -24.73 13.40 -6.10
N SER A 10 -24.17 12.97 -4.97
CA SER A 10 -23.21 13.77 -4.20
C SER A 10 -21.93 14.08 -4.97
N LEU A 11 -21.52 13.24 -5.93
CA LEU A 11 -20.38 13.47 -6.83
C LEU A 11 -20.76 14.11 -8.17
N HIS A 12 -21.98 14.65 -8.30
CA HIS A 12 -22.39 15.33 -9.52
C HIS A 12 -21.60 16.64 -9.70
N PRO A 13 -21.11 16.98 -10.92
CA PRO A 13 -20.36 18.21 -11.16
C PRO A 13 -21.07 19.48 -10.69
N ALA A 14 -22.40 19.54 -10.80
CA ALA A 14 -23.17 20.70 -10.33
C ALA A 14 -23.17 20.86 -8.79
N ALA A 15 -22.86 19.81 -8.03
CA ALA A 15 -22.70 19.88 -6.58
C ALA A 15 -21.27 20.25 -6.15
N SER A 16 -20.36 20.45 -7.11
CA SER A 16 -18.99 20.88 -6.80
C SER A 16 -18.96 22.34 -6.37
N ARG A 17 -17.99 22.68 -5.53
CA ARG A 17 -17.75 24.02 -5.00
C ARG A 17 -16.27 24.31 -4.90
N TRP A 18 -15.93 25.59 -4.82
CA TRP A 18 -14.59 26.02 -4.50
C TRP A 18 -14.28 25.72 -3.04
N ILE A 19 -13.17 25.01 -2.82
CA ILE A 19 -12.67 24.64 -1.50
C ILE A 19 -11.35 25.34 -1.30
N GLU A 20 -11.23 26.06 -0.18
CA GLU A 20 -9.98 26.66 0.24
C GLU A 20 -9.04 25.60 0.83
N LEU A 21 -7.81 25.57 0.34
CA LEU A 21 -6.78 24.63 0.73
C LEU A 21 -5.94 25.17 1.89
N TRP A 22 -5.15 24.31 2.52
CA TRP A 22 -4.22 24.68 3.60
C TRP A 22 -3.21 25.78 3.24
N ASN A 23 -3.02 26.06 1.95
CA ASN A 23 -2.08 27.05 1.43
C ASN A 23 -2.77 28.31 0.87
N GLY A 24 -4.06 28.52 1.19
CA GLY A 24 -4.86 29.66 0.74
C GLY A 24 -5.26 29.60 -0.74
N LYS A 25 -4.83 28.58 -1.50
CA LYS A 25 -5.30 28.36 -2.87
C LYS A 25 -6.69 27.74 -2.85
N GLN A 26 -7.42 27.90 -3.93
CA GLN A 26 -8.73 27.27 -4.11
C GLN A 26 -8.68 26.16 -5.15
N ALA A 27 -9.45 25.10 -4.93
CA ALA A 27 -9.64 24.01 -5.88
C ALA A 27 -11.10 23.60 -5.95
N LEU A 28 -11.55 23.17 -7.12
CA LEU A 28 -12.91 22.70 -7.34
C LEU A 28 -13.05 21.25 -6.85
N GLY A 29 -14.03 21.01 -5.99
CA GLY A 29 -14.26 19.69 -5.40
C GLY A 29 -15.58 19.59 -4.64
N TRP A 30 -15.69 18.55 -3.81
CA TRP A 30 -16.80 18.36 -2.87
C TRP A 30 -16.25 18.32 -1.46
N ASP A 31 -17.13 18.50 -0.48
CA ASP A 31 -16.77 18.31 0.93
C ASP A 31 -17.48 17.07 1.44
N LEU A 32 -16.74 16.25 2.18
CA LEU A 32 -17.26 15.10 2.89
C LEU A 32 -16.96 15.30 4.37
N HIS A 33 -17.92 15.86 5.11
CA HIS A 33 -17.83 16.11 6.56
C HIS A 33 -16.55 16.89 6.96
N GLY A 34 -16.23 17.97 6.24
CA GLY A 34 -15.03 18.77 6.47
C GLY A 34 -13.76 18.21 5.81
N THR A 35 -13.86 17.09 5.08
CA THR A 35 -12.75 16.55 4.27
C THR A 35 -12.94 16.90 2.80
N PRO A 36 -12.01 17.65 2.18
CA PRO A 36 -12.05 17.92 0.75
C PRO A 36 -12.01 16.62 -0.09
N VAL A 37 -12.82 16.58 -1.14
CA VAL A 37 -12.94 15.46 -2.07
C VAL A 37 -12.71 15.97 -3.49
N PHE A 38 -11.79 15.34 -4.20
CA PHE A 38 -11.44 15.69 -5.57
C PHE A 38 -11.73 14.55 -6.52
N ARG A 39 -12.21 14.89 -7.72
CA ARG A 39 -12.35 13.92 -8.81
C ARG A 39 -10.95 13.47 -9.29
N PHE A 40 -10.89 12.31 -9.92
CA PHE A 40 -9.70 11.92 -10.67
C PHE A 40 -9.20 13.03 -11.59
N LYS A 41 -7.90 13.34 -11.50
CA LYS A 41 -7.20 14.43 -12.19
C LYS A 41 -7.58 15.87 -11.77
N TRP A 42 -8.39 16.05 -10.73
CA TRP A 42 -8.76 17.38 -10.21
C TRP A 42 -8.03 17.76 -8.92
N ALA A 43 -7.30 16.81 -8.32
CA ALA A 43 -6.53 17.09 -7.12
C ALA A 43 -5.46 18.18 -7.41
N PRO A 44 -5.43 19.27 -6.62
CA PRO A 44 -4.46 20.33 -6.79
C PRO A 44 -3.03 19.87 -6.50
N ALA A 45 -2.05 20.62 -7.00
CA ALA A 45 -0.64 20.41 -6.68
C ALA A 45 -0.38 20.55 -5.17
N GLY A 46 0.63 19.85 -4.66
CA GLY A 46 0.93 19.78 -3.22
C GLY A 46 0.25 18.62 -2.49
N LEU A 47 -0.61 17.85 -3.18
CA LEU A 47 -1.21 16.63 -2.66
C LEU A 47 -0.69 15.39 -3.40
N ALA A 48 -0.54 14.29 -2.67
CA ALA A 48 -0.14 13.00 -3.23
C ALA A 48 -0.82 11.83 -2.51
N THR A 49 -1.15 10.80 -3.27
CA THR A 49 -1.57 9.51 -2.72
C THR A 49 -0.40 8.79 -2.06
N ARG A 50 -0.68 7.84 -1.15
CA ARG A 50 0.37 6.98 -0.54
C ARG A 50 1.24 6.28 -1.58
N ARG A 51 0.66 5.88 -2.71
CA ARG A 51 1.39 5.24 -3.81
C ARG A 51 2.34 6.21 -4.50
N GLN A 52 1.91 7.45 -4.74
CA GLN A 52 2.78 8.49 -5.30
C GLN A 52 3.91 8.84 -4.33
N LEU A 53 3.63 9.01 -3.04
CA LEU A 53 4.67 9.21 -2.02
C LEU A 53 5.72 8.09 -2.04
N ARG A 54 5.27 6.83 -2.06
CA ARG A 54 6.17 5.67 -2.13
C ARG A 54 7.05 5.70 -3.38
N ALA A 55 6.51 6.08 -4.53
CA ALA A 55 7.28 6.22 -5.77
C ALA A 55 8.37 7.30 -5.65
N MET A 56 8.12 8.35 -4.86
CA MET A 56 9.10 9.40 -4.53
C MET A 56 10.02 9.06 -3.35
N ARG A 57 10.00 7.81 -2.85
CA ARG A 57 10.69 7.38 -1.63
C ARG A 57 10.32 8.23 -0.40
N MET A 58 9.08 8.72 -0.36
CA MET A 58 8.51 9.48 0.76
C MET A 58 7.41 8.69 1.46
N CYS A 59 7.12 9.07 2.70
CA CYS A 59 6.00 8.57 3.48
C CYS A 59 5.18 9.75 4.02
N PRO A 60 3.91 9.52 4.45
CA PRO A 60 3.09 10.56 5.06
C PRO A 60 3.64 11.17 6.36
N GLY A 61 4.73 10.67 6.94
CA GLY A 61 5.31 11.27 8.13
C GLY A 61 4.46 11.20 9.41
N GLY A 62 3.36 10.43 9.41
CA GLY A 62 2.50 10.14 10.56
C GLY A 62 1.28 11.04 10.73
N HIS A 63 1.02 11.97 9.81
CA HIS A 63 -0.17 12.83 9.88
C HIS A 63 -1.40 12.20 9.21
N GLU A 64 -2.58 12.63 9.63
CA GLU A 64 -3.86 12.23 9.04
C GLU A 64 -3.99 12.71 7.58
N PRO A 65 -4.73 11.99 6.73
CA PRO A 65 -4.96 12.40 5.35
C PRO A 65 -5.68 13.75 5.29
N TYR A 66 -5.35 14.56 4.30
CA TYR A 66 -5.94 15.89 4.13
C TYR A 66 -7.22 15.86 3.28
N ALA A 67 -7.24 15.02 2.25
CA ALA A 67 -8.32 14.98 1.28
C ALA A 67 -8.54 13.57 0.72
N VAL A 68 -9.62 13.41 -0.04
CA VAL A 68 -9.95 12.17 -0.75
C VAL A 68 -9.89 12.40 -2.25
N LEU A 69 -9.28 11.47 -2.97
CA LEU A 69 -9.41 11.34 -4.42
C LEU A 69 -10.46 10.28 -4.74
N VAL A 70 -11.47 10.60 -5.56
CA VAL A 70 -12.53 9.65 -5.95
C VAL A 70 -12.61 9.45 -7.46
N TRP A 71 -12.95 8.22 -7.88
CA TRP A 71 -13.20 7.87 -9.28
C TRP A 71 -14.18 6.69 -9.40
N ARG A 72 -14.62 6.41 -10.63
CA ARG A 72 -15.69 5.43 -10.91
C ARG A 72 -16.93 5.70 -10.04
N HIS A 73 -17.40 6.95 -10.01
CA HIS A 73 -18.60 7.36 -9.26
C HIS A 73 -18.56 6.98 -7.77
N GLY A 74 -17.42 7.21 -7.11
CA GLY A 74 -17.26 6.95 -5.66
C GLY A 74 -16.96 5.49 -5.29
N GLN A 75 -17.00 4.57 -6.26
CA GLN A 75 -16.67 3.14 -6.04
C GLN A 75 -15.19 2.91 -5.77
N ARG A 76 -14.33 3.82 -6.23
CA ARG A 76 -12.91 3.78 -5.91
C ARG A 76 -12.47 5.12 -5.38
N TRP A 77 -11.61 5.06 -4.38
CA TRP A 77 -11.09 6.23 -3.73
C TRP A 77 -9.69 5.98 -3.18
N ALA A 78 -8.98 7.06 -2.88
CA ALA A 78 -7.67 7.04 -2.26
C ALA A 78 -7.49 8.28 -1.40
N TRP A 79 -6.82 8.13 -0.27
CA TRP A 79 -6.40 9.26 0.55
C TRP A 79 -5.32 10.08 -0.15
N LEU A 80 -5.42 11.40 0.01
CA LEU A 80 -4.45 12.40 -0.41
C LEU A 80 -3.78 13.00 0.83
N TYR A 81 -2.45 13.04 0.78
CA TYR A 81 -1.58 13.54 1.82
C TYR A 81 -0.86 14.78 1.30
N ARG A 82 -0.54 15.66 2.23
CA ARG A 82 0.22 16.88 2.02
C ARG A 82 1.68 16.56 1.73
N LEU A 83 2.20 17.06 0.62
CA LEU A 83 3.59 16.84 0.21
C LEU A 83 4.59 17.60 1.09
N ASP A 84 4.21 18.77 1.58
CA ASP A 84 5.02 19.61 2.47
C ASP A 84 5.20 19.01 3.87
N LEU A 85 4.31 18.11 4.29
CA LEU A 85 4.41 17.35 5.54
C LEU A 85 5.00 15.95 5.36
N ALA A 86 5.22 15.53 4.12
CA ALA A 86 5.79 14.23 3.81
C ALA A 86 7.24 14.15 4.29
N LYS A 87 7.66 12.95 4.70
CA LYS A 87 9.01 12.69 5.19
C LYS A 87 9.71 11.68 4.29
N PRO A 88 11.05 11.75 4.14
CA PRO A 88 11.80 10.67 3.51
C PRO A 88 11.46 9.33 4.16
N SER A 89 11.23 8.32 3.34
CA SER A 89 11.03 6.96 3.84
C SER A 89 12.29 6.49 4.53
N ARG A 90 12.13 5.79 5.67
CA ARG A 90 13.27 5.20 6.37
C ARG A 90 13.99 4.21 5.46
N VAL A 91 15.29 4.41 5.30
CA VAL A 91 16.18 3.46 4.63
C VAL A 91 16.61 2.42 5.66
N PRO A 92 16.44 1.11 5.39
CA PRO A 92 16.92 0.08 6.30
C PRO A 92 18.45 0.11 6.39
N SER A 93 18.99 -0.07 7.59
CA SER A 93 20.44 -0.18 7.77
C SER A 93 20.97 -1.52 7.23
N PRO A 94 22.27 -1.64 6.92
CA PRO A 94 22.86 -2.91 6.51
C PRO A 94 22.60 -4.06 7.50
N ALA A 95 22.60 -3.77 8.81
CA ALA A 95 22.28 -4.76 9.84
C ALA A 95 20.81 -5.23 9.76
N GLN A 96 19.88 -4.33 9.45
CA GLN A 96 18.46 -4.67 9.26
C GLN A 96 18.25 -5.50 7.99
N LEU A 97 18.97 -5.18 6.91
CA LEU A 97 18.95 -5.97 5.67
C LEU A 97 19.49 -7.38 5.93
N ASN A 98 20.64 -7.50 6.59
CA ASN A 98 21.21 -8.81 6.95
C ASN A 98 20.26 -9.62 7.86
N ALA A 99 19.57 -8.98 8.80
CA ALA A 99 18.58 -9.65 9.64
C ALA A 99 17.38 -10.15 8.81
N LEU A 100 16.93 -9.37 7.83
CA LEU A 100 15.88 -9.77 6.90
C LEU A 100 16.33 -10.96 6.03
N ASP A 101 17.55 -10.92 5.51
CA ASP A 101 18.11 -12.01 4.70
C ASP A 101 18.19 -13.31 5.49
N LYS A 102 18.69 -13.26 6.73
CA LYS A 102 18.70 -14.41 7.65
C LYS A 102 17.29 -14.93 7.93
N ALA A 103 16.32 -14.04 8.16
CA ALA A 103 14.93 -14.43 8.36
C ALA A 103 14.32 -15.09 7.12
N MET A 104 14.63 -14.58 5.93
CA MET A 104 14.18 -15.15 4.67
C MET A 104 14.84 -16.51 4.39
N GLU A 105 16.13 -16.65 4.66
CA GLU A 105 16.84 -17.93 4.57
C GLU A 105 16.24 -18.99 5.49
N ALA A 106 15.94 -18.65 6.75
CA ALA A 106 15.29 -19.56 7.69
C ALA A 106 13.90 -20.01 7.20
N ARG A 107 13.11 -19.09 6.61
CA ARG A 107 11.79 -19.41 6.02
C ARG A 107 11.87 -20.28 4.76
N ARG A 108 13.04 -20.34 4.13
CA ARG A 108 13.32 -21.06 2.89
C ARG A 108 14.09 -22.36 3.12
N ARG A 109 14.62 -22.58 4.32
CA ARG A 109 15.41 -23.76 4.68
C ARG A 109 14.49 -24.94 4.96
N CYS A 110 14.66 -26.00 4.18
CA CYS A 110 13.95 -27.26 4.39
C CYS A 110 14.39 -27.89 5.72
N GLN A 111 13.43 -28.31 6.54
CA GLN A 111 13.71 -28.98 7.81
C GLN A 111 14.18 -30.44 7.66
N LEU A 112 14.01 -31.04 6.47
CA LEU A 112 14.47 -32.40 6.18
C LEU A 112 15.87 -32.43 5.55
N CYS A 113 16.06 -31.78 4.41
CA CYS A 113 17.33 -31.83 3.66
C CYS A 113 18.25 -30.63 3.92
N GLY A 114 17.82 -29.61 4.68
CA GLY A 114 18.62 -28.42 4.99
C GLY A 114 18.82 -27.43 3.83
N THR A 115 18.37 -27.77 2.61
CA THR A 115 18.53 -26.92 1.42
C THR A 115 17.69 -25.66 1.53
N VAL A 116 18.22 -24.52 1.07
CA VAL A 116 17.52 -23.25 1.01
C VAL A 116 16.85 -23.11 -0.36
N ALA A 117 15.51 -23.12 -0.39
CA ALA A 117 14.73 -22.94 -1.60
C ALA A 117 14.65 -21.47 -2.05
N ASP A 118 14.25 -21.22 -3.29
CA ASP A 118 13.95 -19.89 -3.83
C ASP A 118 12.55 -19.36 -3.42
N TYR A 119 11.72 -20.22 -2.83
CA TYR A 119 10.39 -19.90 -2.27
C TYR A 119 10.33 -20.14 -0.75
N CYS A 120 9.39 -19.44 -0.08
CA CYS A 120 9.10 -19.68 1.33
C CYS A 120 8.43 -21.05 1.51
N ILE A 121 9.03 -21.92 2.31
CA ILE A 121 8.52 -23.27 2.58
C ILE A 121 7.25 -23.16 3.46
N PRO A 122 6.18 -23.94 3.16
CA PRO A 122 4.97 -23.95 3.97
C PRO A 122 5.26 -24.36 5.43
N THR A 123 4.75 -23.58 6.38
CA THR A 123 4.96 -23.84 7.82
C THR A 123 4.24 -25.09 8.33
N SER A 124 3.23 -25.57 7.62
CA SER A 124 2.45 -26.76 8.00
C SER A 124 3.23 -28.06 7.86
N ASP A 125 4.20 -28.11 6.94
CA ASP A 125 4.97 -29.31 6.62
C ASP A 125 6.47 -29.12 6.86
N GLY A 126 6.99 -27.92 6.62
CA GLY A 126 8.40 -27.61 6.87
C GLY A 126 9.37 -28.22 5.85
N ARG A 127 8.89 -28.93 4.83
CA ARG A 127 9.73 -29.54 3.78
C ARG A 127 9.62 -28.82 2.45
N CYS A 128 10.71 -28.84 1.68
CA CYS A 128 10.68 -28.37 0.30
C CYS A 128 9.83 -29.32 -0.56
N VAL A 129 9.39 -28.83 -1.72
CA VAL A 129 8.64 -29.58 -2.73
C VAL A 129 9.29 -30.93 -3.02
N ASP A 130 10.60 -30.96 -3.26
CA ASP A 130 11.30 -32.22 -3.56
C ASP A 130 11.19 -33.24 -2.42
N CYS A 131 11.31 -32.79 -1.17
CA CYS A 131 11.17 -33.65 0.01
C CYS A 131 9.72 -34.04 0.31
N MET A 132 8.74 -33.25 -0.13
CA MET A 132 7.31 -33.61 -0.05
C MET A 132 6.92 -34.62 -1.11
N THR A 133 7.52 -34.52 -2.30
CA THR A 133 7.18 -35.37 -3.46
C THR A 133 8.13 -36.54 -3.67
N ALA A 134 9.23 -36.62 -2.90
CA ALA A 134 10.16 -37.74 -2.96
C ALA A 134 9.39 -39.05 -2.71
N PRO A 135 9.48 -40.04 -3.62
CA PRO A 135 8.86 -41.33 -3.37
C PRO A 135 9.54 -41.98 -2.15
N ALA A 136 8.74 -42.58 -1.26
CA ALA A 136 9.24 -43.43 -0.18
C ALA A 136 9.78 -44.75 -0.77
N TYR A 137 10.89 -44.68 -1.48
CA TYR A 137 11.58 -45.87 -1.97
C TYR A 137 12.49 -46.37 -0.83
N ALA A 138 12.07 -47.48 -0.21
CA ALA A 138 12.99 -48.33 0.53
C ALA A 138 13.86 -49.08 -0.50
N PRO A 139 15.20 -49.08 -0.40
CA PRO A 139 16.00 -50.01 -1.17
C PRO A 139 15.61 -51.43 -0.76
N ALA A 140 15.11 -52.21 -1.71
CA ALA A 140 14.98 -53.65 -1.54
C ALA A 140 16.39 -54.26 -1.38
N ALA A 141 16.59 -54.97 -0.27
CA ALA A 141 17.78 -55.77 0.01
C ALA A 141 17.82 -57.04 -0.86
#